data_AF-A0A5J4ND33-F1
#
_entry.id   AF-A0A5J4ND33-F1
#
_cell.length_a   1.000
_cell.length_b   1.000
_cell.length_c   1.000
_cell.angle_alpha   90.00
_cell.angle_beta   90.00
_cell.angle_gamma   90.00
#
_symmetry.space_group_name_H-M   'P 1'
#
loop_
_entity.id
_entity.type
_entity.pdbx_description
1 polymer ?
#
loop_
_entity_poly.entity_id
_entity_poly.type
_entity_poly.pdbx_seq_one_letter_code
_entity_poly.pdbx_strand_id
1 'polypeptide(L)' 'MSFKERDLLYRLIISQLFYDGFQTMAVNLVNLVSPSTACGPSNRLFRLVKL' A
#
# COMPACT_ATOMS: atom_id res chain seq x y z
N MET A 1 9.64 -12.47 -9.40
CA MET A 1 8.86 -11.28 -9.02
C MET A 1 9.21 -10.12 -9.95
N SER A 2 8.26 -9.65 -10.74
CA SER A 2 8.40 -8.49 -11.62
C SER A 2 8.39 -7.18 -10.81
N PHE A 3 8.94 -6.10 -11.38
CA PHE A 3 8.79 -4.74 -10.85
C PHE A 3 7.31 -4.37 -10.64
N LYS A 4 6.42 -4.81 -11.54
CA LYS A 4 4.98 -4.54 -11.45
C LYS A 4 4.32 -5.19 -10.23
N GLU A 5 4.76 -6.41 -9.88
CA GLU A 5 4.22 -7.14 -8.73
C GLU A 5 4.68 -6.51 -7.41
N ARG A 6 5.93 -6.05 -7.35
CA ARG A 6 6.46 -5.32 -6.19
C ARG A 6 5.76 -3.97 -6.01
N ASP A 7 5.57 -3.22 -7.08
CA ASP A 7 4.81 -1.95 -7.05
C ASP A 7 3.37 -2.18 -6.55
N LEU A 8 2.67 -3.20 -7.07
CA LEU A 8 1.34 -3.55 -6.61
C LEU A 8 1.32 -3.92 -5.12
N LEU A 9 2.30 -4.70 -4.66
CA LEU A 9 2.41 -5.07 -3.24
C LEU A 9 2.59 -3.84 -2.35
N TYR A 10 3.51 -2.92 -2.69
CA TYR A 10 3.71 -1.69 -1.93
C TYR A 10 2.46 -0.82 -1.90
N ARG A 11 1.75 -0.71 -3.03
CA ARG A 11 0.48 0.03 -3.10
C ARG A 11 -0.59 -0.58 -2.20
N LEU A 12 -0.69 -1.91 -2.14
CA LEU A 12 -1.63 -2.61 -1.26
C LEU A 12 -1.29 -2.38 0.22
N ILE A 13 -0.01 -2.43 0.58
CA ILE A 13 0.46 -2.16 1.96
C ILE A 13 0.15 -0.71 2.35
N ILE A 14 0.53 0.27 1.52
CA ILE A 14 0.27 1.68 1.78
C ILE A 14 -1.22 1.95 1.92
N SER A 15 -2.04 1.39 1.03
CA SER A 15 -3.50 1.56 1.07
C SER A 15 -4.12 0.99 2.34
N GLN A 16 -3.58 -0.12 2.85
CA GLN A 16 -3.99 -0.70 4.12
C GLN A 16 -3.60 0.20 5.30
N LEU A 17 -2.38 0.75 5.32
CA LEU A 17 -1.96 1.71 6.34
C LEU A 17 -2.88 2.95 6.40
N PHE A 18 -3.27 3.47 5.24
CA PHE A 18 -4.27 4.55 5.17
C PHE A 18 -5.64 4.11 5.73
N TYR A 19 -6.09 2.89 5.40
CA TYR A 19 -7.37 2.36 5.88
C TYR A 19 -7.38 2.20 7.41
N ASP A 20 -6.27 1.75 7.99
CA ASP A 20 -6.12 1.50 9.42
C ASP A 20 -5.86 2.80 10.23
N GLY A 21 -5.72 3.95 9.56
CA GLY A 21 -5.49 5.26 10.19
C GLY A 21 -4.02 5.64 10.41
N PHE A 22 -3.05 4.83 9.92
CA PHE A 22 -1.62 5.11 10.01
C PHE A 22 -1.14 6.11 8.94
N GLN A 23 -1.77 7.29 8.88
CA GLN A 23 -1.52 8.34 7.88
C GLN A 23 -0.04 8.71 7.73
N THR A 24 0.64 9.04 8.83
CA THR A 24 2.06 9.43 8.81
C THR A 24 2.95 8.33 8.26
N MET A 25 2.69 7.07 8.63
CA MET A 25 3.48 5.93 8.19
C MET A 25 3.25 5.65 6.70
N ALA A 26 2.01 5.76 6.24
CA ALA A 26 1.64 5.60 4.83
C ALA A 26 2.32 6.67 3.95
N VAL A 27 2.27 7.95 4.36
CA VAL A 27 2.90 9.06 3.62
C VAL A 27 4.42 8.88 3.55
N ASN A 28 5.07 8.52 4.66
CA ASN A 28 6.51 8.26 4.67
C ASN A 28 6.88 7.13 3.70
N LEU A 29 6.09 6.05 3.67
CA LEU A 29 6.33 4.94 2.78
C LEU A 29 6.12 5.31 1.31
N VAL A 30 5.09 6.10 0.98
CA VAL A 30 4.87 6.66 -0.37
C VAL A 30 6.11 7.41 -0.85
N ASN A 31 6.69 8.27 -0.01
CA ASN A 31 7.86 9.06 -0.37
C ASN A 31 9.11 8.21 -0.60
N LEU A 32 9.26 7.11 0.16
CA LEU A 32 10.41 6.20 0.02
C LEU A 32 10.33 5.33 -1.23
N VAL A 33 9.15 4.82 -1.58
CA VAL A 33 9.00 3.84 -2.67
C VAL A 33 8.50 4.44 -3.98
N SER A 34 7.97 5.67 -3.96
CA SER A 34 7.44 6.40 -5.12
C SER A 34 6.57 5.50 -6.02
N PRO A 35 5.43 5.00 -5.51
CA PRO A 35 4.61 4.03 -6.22
C PRO A 35 4.08 4.61 -7.54
N SER A 36 3.87 3.74 -8.52
CA SER A 36 3.43 4.11 -9.88
C SER A 36 2.08 4.85 -9.94
N THR A 37 1.29 4.78 -8.87
CA THR A 37 -0.02 5.43 -8.76
C THR A 37 -0.25 5.87 -7.32
N ALA A 38 -0.98 6.97 -7.15
CA ALA A 38 -1.43 7.41 -5.83
C ALA A 38 -2.18 6.31 -5.07
N CYS A 39 -1.95 6.25 -3.77
CA CYS A 39 -2.57 5.28 -2.86
C CYS A 39 -3.59 5.99 -1.97
N GLY A 40 -4.74 5.36 -1.75
CA GLY A 40 -5.77 5.83 -0.83
C GLY A 40 -6.20 4.71 0.13
N PRO A 41 -7.04 4.99 1.13
CA PRO A 41 -7.47 4.00 2.12
C PRO A 41 -8.21 2.82 1.46
N SER A 42 -7.71 1.59 1.65
CA SER A 42 -8.34 0.35 1.18
C SER A 42 -7.96 -0.87 2.02
N ASN A 43 -8.94 -1.71 2.37
CA ASN A 43 -8.73 -2.97 3.08
C ASN A 43 -8.47 -4.19 2.17
N ARG A 44 -8.14 -3.96 0.89
CA ARG A 44 -8.00 -5.02 -0.11
C ARG A 44 -6.84 -5.98 0.26
N LEU A 45 -5.77 -5.47 0.86
CA LEU A 45 -4.68 -6.31 1.36
C LEU A 45 -5.18 -7.26 2.45
N PHE A 46 -5.90 -6.74 3.45
CA PHE A 46 -6.46 -7.57 4.52
C PHE A 46 -7.35 -8.70 3.99
N ARG A 47 -8.20 -8.42 2.98
CA ARG A 47 -9.05 -9.44 2.33
C ARG A 47 -8.24 -10.52 1.60
N LEU A 48 -7.06 -10.18 1.05
CA LEU A 48 -6.18 -11.15 0.40
C LEU A 48 -5.43 -12.02 1.41
N VAL A 49 -5.10 -11.48 2.59
CA VAL A 49 -4.37 -12.21 3.64
C VAL A 49 -5.28 -13.10 4.48
N LYS A 50 -6.55 -12.70 4.67
CA LYS A 50 -7.56 -13.44 5.47
C LYS A 50 -8.10 -14.70 4.78
N LEU A 51 -7.34 -15.30 3.86
CA LEU A 51 -7.67 -16.58 3.22
C LEU A 51 -7.64 -17.73 4.24
#